data_AF-A0A946BQP0-F1
#
_entry.id   AF-A0A946BQP0-F1
#
_cell.length_a   1.000
_cell.length_b   1.000
_cell.length_c   1.000
_cell.angle_alpha   90.00
_cell.angle_beta   90.00
_cell.angle_gamma   90.00
#
_symmetry.space_group_name_H-M   'P 1'
#
loop_
_entity.id
_entity.type
_entity.pdbx_description
1 polymer ?
#
loop_
_entity_poly.entity_id
_entity_poly.type
_entity_poly.pdbx_seq_one_letter_code
_entity_poly.pdbx_strand_id
1 'polypeptide(L)'
;GLLVKLFPKAAIHGLLASIGIIIIAKQFPVLMGLSPQGSPLELLAGIPSFLINMNPKAGFVGIMALIIVVGYGYIKNSKLKVIPAPMLMLLIIVPLGTVMGIGIEGSYTFNNQIYDLGQKFLVNVPGNLLNAVTLPDFSGVTTETGIKYTVLFAIIGSLEGILSAKAIDGIDPWGRKTNLDRDLLATGIANTLSAFIGGLPMISEIVRSKANIDNGAKTRFANFYHGMFLLICVALIPGVINQIPLAALAALLVVTGFRLASPQEFVTVYREGIDQFIIFVSTILGVLATDLLKGLAIGIGVRIVIHFIRGGGIFNLNAKIIPERDQSVTILLRGSIIFSSWIPLRQQLQRFFKDGRRVTLDITETKLVDRRVMSKIDDWKKKFKENGLELSVRAKMTSIDE
;
A
#
# COMPACT_ATOMS: atom_id res chain seq x y z
N GLY A 1 -4.06 15.09 7.28
CA GLY A 1 -2.78 14.68 6.64
C GLY A 1 -1.48 14.77 7.47
N LEU A 2 -1.44 15.45 8.63
CA LEU A 2 -0.19 15.65 9.39
C LEU A 2 0.35 14.37 10.05
N LEU A 3 -0.53 13.59 10.68
CA LEU A 3 -0.17 12.37 11.42
C LEU A 3 0.43 11.29 10.52
N VAL A 4 -0.04 11.16 9.28
CA VAL A 4 0.50 10.20 8.30
C VAL A 4 1.97 10.47 7.94
N LYS A 5 2.43 11.73 8.04
CA LYS A 5 3.85 12.08 7.81
C LYS A 5 4.79 11.53 8.90
N LEU A 6 4.25 11.10 10.03
CA LEU A 6 5.02 10.57 11.16
C LEU A 6 5.37 9.09 10.96
N PHE A 7 4.62 8.35 10.13
CA PHE A 7 4.84 6.92 9.94
C PHE A 7 6.18 6.64 9.24
N PRO A 8 6.94 5.63 9.69
CA PRO A 8 8.14 5.19 9.02
C PRO A 8 7.81 4.73 7.60
N LYS A 9 8.56 5.19 6.59
CA LYS A 9 8.39 4.67 5.22
C LYS A 9 8.61 3.16 5.18
N ALA A 10 9.69 2.68 5.82
CA ALA A 10 9.97 1.26 5.92
C ALA A 10 8.81 0.44 6.54
N ALA A 11 8.11 0.97 7.54
CA ALA A 11 6.97 0.28 8.14
C ALA A 11 5.77 0.25 7.19
N ILE A 12 5.52 1.30 6.42
CA ILE A 12 4.47 1.31 5.38
C ILE A 12 4.80 0.29 4.28
N HIS A 13 6.05 0.25 3.82
CA HIS A 13 6.47 -0.74 2.82
C HIS A 13 6.35 -2.16 3.37
N GLY A 14 6.70 -2.36 4.66
CA GLY A 14 6.53 -3.64 5.35
C GLY A 14 5.06 -4.06 5.40
N LEU A 15 4.16 -3.11 5.68
CA LEU A 15 2.71 -3.31 5.65
C LEU A 15 2.21 -3.83 4.29
N LEU A 16 2.61 -3.17 3.20
CA LEU A 16 2.23 -3.53 1.83
C LEU A 16 2.76 -4.91 1.46
N ALA A 17 4.02 -5.21 1.79
CA ALA A 17 4.61 -6.52 1.58
C ALA A 17 3.87 -7.60 2.38
N SER A 18 3.50 -7.34 3.64
CA SER A 18 2.68 -8.27 4.44
C SER A 18 1.33 -8.55 3.81
N ILE A 19 0.64 -7.52 3.32
CA ILE A 19 -0.64 -7.68 2.63
C ILE A 19 -0.46 -8.59 1.40
N GLY A 20 0.60 -8.36 0.62
CA GLY A 20 0.95 -9.22 -0.51
C GLY A 20 1.16 -10.69 -0.12
N ILE A 21 1.92 -10.94 0.95
CA ILE A 21 2.16 -12.28 1.50
C ILE A 21 0.86 -12.93 2.00
N ILE A 22 0.01 -12.19 2.71
CA ILE A 22 -1.29 -12.68 3.21
C ILE A 22 -2.21 -13.05 2.04
N ILE A 23 -2.25 -12.23 0.99
CA ILE A 23 -3.01 -12.52 -0.22
C ILE A 23 -2.51 -13.83 -0.83
N ILE A 24 -1.20 -13.99 -1.02
CA ILE A 24 -0.64 -15.26 -1.55
C ILE A 24 -1.05 -16.43 -0.66
N ALA A 25 -0.86 -16.32 0.66
CA ALA A 25 -1.18 -17.39 1.61
C ALA A 25 -2.66 -17.82 1.54
N LYS A 26 -3.58 -16.86 1.45
CA LYS A 26 -5.03 -17.14 1.38
C LYS A 26 -5.50 -17.62 0.02
N GLN A 27 -4.86 -17.16 -1.06
CA GLN A 27 -5.31 -17.44 -2.43
C GLN A 27 -4.64 -18.67 -3.02
N PHE A 28 -3.47 -19.08 -2.53
CA PHE A 28 -2.79 -20.29 -3.01
C PHE A 28 -3.63 -21.57 -2.83
N PRO A 29 -4.30 -21.83 -1.69
CA PRO A 29 -5.21 -22.98 -1.58
C PRO A 29 -6.37 -22.92 -2.57
N VAL A 30 -6.97 -21.73 -2.74
CA VAL A 30 -8.10 -21.51 -3.68
C VAL A 30 -7.67 -21.78 -5.13
N LEU A 31 -6.44 -21.37 -5.49
CA LEU A 31 -5.82 -21.67 -6.79
C LEU A 31 -5.73 -23.19 -7.03
N MET A 32 -5.45 -23.96 -5.98
CA MET A 32 -5.38 -25.43 -6.00
C MET A 32 -6.75 -26.12 -5.86
N GLY A 33 -7.85 -25.36 -5.82
CA GLY A 33 -9.20 -25.91 -5.62
C GLY A 33 -9.44 -26.42 -4.20
N LEU A 34 -8.82 -25.78 -3.21
CA LEU A 34 -8.97 -26.08 -1.79
C LEU A 34 -9.48 -24.87 -1.02
N SER A 35 -10.07 -25.11 0.15
CA SER A 35 -10.54 -24.04 1.03
C SER A 35 -9.41 -23.56 1.94
N PRO A 36 -9.12 -22.25 2.01
CA PRO A 36 -8.12 -21.73 2.93
C PRO A 36 -8.69 -21.75 4.36
N GLN A 37 -8.02 -22.45 5.27
CA GLN A 37 -8.34 -22.46 6.70
C GLN A 37 -7.09 -22.18 7.53
N GLY A 38 -7.22 -21.36 8.56
CA GLY A 38 -6.14 -21.02 9.48
C GLY A 38 -5.54 -19.63 9.29
N SER A 39 -4.50 -19.36 10.09
CA SER A 39 -3.75 -18.11 10.07
C SER A 39 -2.84 -18.00 8.82
N PRO A 40 -2.40 -16.79 8.41
CA PRO A 40 -1.51 -16.65 7.26
C PRO A 40 -0.23 -17.50 7.35
N LEU A 41 0.35 -17.66 8.54
CA LEU A 41 1.55 -18.47 8.75
C LEU A 41 1.27 -19.98 8.60
N GLU A 42 0.14 -20.46 9.13
CA GLU A 42 -0.31 -21.86 8.94
C GLU A 42 -0.52 -22.17 7.46
N LEU A 43 -1.15 -21.25 6.73
CA LEU A 43 -1.38 -21.41 5.29
C LEU A 43 -0.07 -21.45 4.49
N LEU A 44 0.92 -20.62 4.85
CA LEU A 44 2.24 -20.67 4.22
C LEU A 44 2.97 -21.98 4.52
N ALA A 45 2.91 -22.45 5.77
CA ALA A 45 3.50 -23.74 6.17
C ALA A 45 2.79 -24.93 5.47
N GLY A 46 1.50 -24.79 5.17
CA GLY A 46 0.67 -25.78 4.48
C GLY A 46 0.87 -25.84 2.96
N ILE A 47 1.70 -24.99 2.34
CA ILE A 47 1.91 -25.00 0.88
C ILE A 47 2.23 -26.40 0.31
N PRO A 48 3.14 -27.19 0.92
CA PRO A 48 3.41 -28.54 0.44
C PRO A 48 2.19 -29.47 0.49
N SER A 49 1.37 -29.39 1.54
CA SER A 49 0.18 -30.23 1.65
C SER A 49 -0.91 -29.82 0.66
N PHE A 50 -1.03 -28.53 0.34
CA PHE A 50 -1.96 -28.05 -0.69
C PHE A 50 -1.57 -28.51 -2.09
N LEU A 51 -0.28 -28.63 -2.39
CA LEU A 51 0.19 -29.18 -3.66
C LEU A 51 -0.14 -30.67 -3.79
N ILE A 52 0.01 -31.43 -2.71
CA ILE A 52 -0.27 -32.88 -2.68
C ILE A 52 -1.77 -33.16 -2.78
N ASN A 53 -2.59 -32.39 -2.07
CA ASN A 53 -4.05 -32.60 -1.99
C ASN A 53 -4.84 -31.75 -2.99
N MET A 54 -4.17 -31.08 -3.94
CA MET A 54 -4.80 -30.23 -4.95
C MET A 54 -5.93 -30.98 -5.66
N ASN A 55 -7.07 -30.31 -5.89
CA ASN A 55 -8.10 -30.83 -6.78
C ASN A 55 -7.58 -30.77 -8.22
N PRO A 56 -7.35 -31.90 -8.92
CA PRO A 56 -6.67 -31.89 -10.22
C PRO A 56 -7.32 -30.98 -11.27
N LYS A 57 -8.66 -30.95 -11.34
CA LYS A 57 -9.36 -30.14 -12.34
C LYS A 57 -9.30 -28.65 -12.02
N ALA A 58 -9.64 -28.29 -10.78
CA ALA A 58 -9.62 -26.88 -10.35
C ALA A 58 -8.19 -26.32 -10.33
N GLY A 59 -7.23 -27.10 -9.84
CA GLY A 59 -5.81 -26.77 -9.82
C GLY A 59 -5.23 -26.58 -11.22
N PHE A 60 -5.57 -27.45 -12.17
CA PHE A 60 -5.17 -27.26 -13.57
C PHE A 60 -5.68 -25.93 -14.14
N VAL A 61 -6.95 -25.60 -13.88
CA VAL A 61 -7.52 -24.30 -14.28
C VAL A 61 -6.78 -23.13 -13.62
N GLY A 62 -6.51 -23.21 -12.33
CA GLY A 62 -5.75 -22.20 -11.59
C GLY A 62 -4.33 -22.00 -12.12
N ILE A 63 -3.61 -23.09 -12.38
CA ILE A 63 -2.25 -23.06 -12.93
C ILE A 63 -2.24 -22.48 -14.34
N MET A 64 -3.19 -22.87 -15.20
CA MET A 64 -3.33 -22.28 -16.54
C MET A 64 -3.63 -20.79 -16.46
N ALA A 65 -4.52 -20.36 -15.55
CA ALA A 65 -4.80 -18.95 -15.32
C ALA A 65 -3.53 -18.19 -14.89
N LEU A 66 -2.74 -18.77 -13.99
CA LEU A 66 -1.48 -18.21 -13.53
C LEU A 66 -0.46 -18.07 -14.67
N ILE A 67 -0.30 -19.11 -15.49
CA ILE A 67 0.56 -19.09 -16.68
C ILE A 67 0.14 -18.00 -17.66
N ILE A 68 -1.16 -17.84 -17.92
CA ILE A 68 -1.65 -16.80 -18.83
C ILE A 68 -1.35 -15.40 -18.27
N VAL A 69 -1.61 -15.14 -16.98
CA VAL A 69 -1.40 -13.82 -16.36
C VAL A 69 0.10 -13.46 -16.31
N VAL A 70 0.97 -14.40 -15.95
CA VAL A 70 2.42 -14.19 -15.93
C VAL A 70 2.98 -14.09 -17.37
N GLY A 71 2.55 -15.01 -18.23
CA GLY A 71 2.92 -15.10 -19.64
C GLY A 71 2.53 -13.87 -20.46
N TYR A 72 1.46 -13.18 -20.08
CA TYR A 72 1.00 -11.95 -20.74
C TYR A 72 2.11 -10.88 -20.81
N GLY A 73 2.99 -10.81 -19.80
CA GLY A 73 4.12 -9.88 -19.79
C GLY A 73 5.11 -10.08 -20.95
N TYR A 74 5.17 -11.28 -21.52
CA TYR A 74 6.08 -11.65 -22.62
C TYR A 74 5.46 -11.46 -24.01
N ILE A 75 4.15 -11.19 -24.11
CA ILE A 75 3.48 -10.96 -25.40
C ILE A 75 3.99 -9.64 -25.98
N LYS A 76 4.66 -9.71 -27.14
CA LYS A 76 5.18 -8.51 -27.85
C LYS A 76 4.19 -7.92 -28.85
N ASN A 77 3.17 -8.69 -29.28
CA ASN A 77 2.23 -8.27 -30.30
C ASN A 77 1.28 -7.16 -29.78
N SER A 78 1.38 -5.97 -30.37
CA SER A 78 0.60 -4.79 -29.99
C SER A 78 -0.92 -4.99 -30.15
N LYS A 79 -1.37 -5.84 -31.09
CA LYS A 79 -2.80 -6.11 -31.28
C LYS A 79 -3.42 -6.88 -30.11
N LEU A 80 -2.66 -7.82 -29.52
CA LEU A 80 -3.12 -8.60 -28.37
C LEU A 80 -3.09 -7.79 -27.07
N LYS A 81 -2.25 -6.75 -26.99
CA LYS A 81 -2.17 -5.85 -25.82
C LYS A 81 -3.37 -4.92 -25.65
N VAL A 82 -4.27 -4.86 -26.64
CA VAL A 82 -5.53 -4.11 -26.54
C VAL A 82 -6.45 -4.73 -25.47
N ILE A 83 -6.38 -6.05 -25.27
CA ILE A 83 -7.18 -6.76 -24.28
C ILE A 83 -6.36 -6.88 -22.97
N PRO A 84 -6.83 -6.33 -21.84
CA PRO A 84 -6.11 -6.46 -20.57
C PRO A 84 -5.88 -7.92 -20.16
N ALA A 85 -4.76 -8.19 -19.49
CA ALA A 85 -4.38 -9.55 -19.05
C ALA A 85 -5.50 -10.30 -18.30
N PRO A 86 -6.24 -9.69 -17.35
CA PRO A 86 -7.33 -10.37 -16.67
C PRO A 86 -8.47 -10.75 -17.61
N MET A 87 -8.76 -9.95 -18.63
CA MET A 87 -9.82 -10.23 -19.60
C MET A 87 -9.43 -11.38 -20.53
N LEU A 88 -8.18 -11.38 -21.02
CA LEU A 88 -7.67 -12.48 -21.83
C LEU A 88 -7.67 -13.81 -21.04
N MET A 89 -7.26 -13.75 -19.77
CA MET A 89 -7.31 -14.91 -18.89
C MET A 89 -8.73 -15.44 -18.74
N LEU A 90 -9.72 -14.59 -18.42
CA LEU A 90 -11.11 -15.02 -18.27
C LEU A 90 -11.69 -15.59 -19.57
N LEU A 91 -11.36 -15.00 -20.73
CA LEU A 91 -11.82 -15.46 -22.03
C LEU A 91 -11.42 -16.92 -22.33
N ILE A 92 -10.25 -17.35 -21.83
CA ILE A 92 -9.73 -18.71 -22.03
C ILE A 92 -10.19 -19.64 -20.90
N ILE A 93 -10.16 -19.15 -19.66
CA ILE A 93 -10.36 -19.97 -18.47
C ILE A 93 -11.83 -20.29 -18.22
N VAL A 94 -12.77 -19.40 -18.54
CA VAL A 94 -14.21 -19.67 -18.35
C VAL A 94 -14.68 -20.83 -19.25
N PRO A 95 -14.39 -20.86 -20.57
CA PRO A 95 -14.68 -22.03 -21.41
C PRO A 95 -13.98 -23.30 -20.93
N LEU A 96 -12.70 -23.20 -20.54
CA LEU A 96 -11.95 -24.35 -20.03
C LEU A 96 -12.60 -24.93 -18.76
N GLY A 97 -12.95 -24.08 -17.80
CA GLY A 97 -13.64 -24.49 -16.56
C GLY A 97 -15.00 -25.15 -16.84
N THR A 98 -15.71 -24.66 -17.87
CA THR A 98 -16.98 -25.24 -18.32
C THR A 98 -16.77 -26.64 -18.92
N VAL A 99 -15.80 -26.81 -19.82
CA VAL A 99 -15.44 -28.12 -20.41
C VAL A 99 -14.99 -29.11 -19.34
N MET A 100 -14.29 -28.64 -18.31
CA MET A 100 -13.85 -29.48 -17.20
C MET A 100 -14.96 -29.82 -16.20
N GLY A 101 -16.13 -29.19 -16.33
CA GLY A 101 -17.30 -29.41 -15.48
C GLY A 101 -17.14 -28.87 -14.06
N ILE A 102 -16.34 -27.81 -13.85
CA ILE A 102 -16.04 -27.30 -12.50
C ILE A 102 -17.29 -26.89 -11.72
N GLY A 103 -18.26 -26.29 -12.41
CA GLY A 103 -19.53 -25.85 -11.81
C GLY A 103 -20.62 -26.90 -11.70
N ILE A 104 -20.38 -28.13 -12.16
CA ILE A 104 -21.38 -29.20 -12.15
C ILE A 104 -21.30 -29.90 -10.79
N GLU A 105 -22.42 -29.96 -10.08
CA GLU A 105 -22.52 -30.66 -8.80
C GLU A 105 -22.21 -32.15 -8.98
N GLY A 106 -21.31 -32.66 -8.14
CA GLY A 106 -20.90 -34.07 -8.18
C GLY A 106 -19.47 -34.27 -7.72
N SER A 107 -18.96 -35.47 -7.95
CA SER A 107 -17.58 -35.82 -7.67
C SER A 107 -17.01 -36.67 -8.80
N TYR A 108 -15.69 -36.71 -8.89
CA TYR A 108 -14.98 -37.55 -9.85
C TYR A 108 -13.82 -38.25 -9.17
N THR A 109 -13.49 -39.44 -9.66
CA THR A 109 -12.35 -40.21 -9.16
C THR A 109 -11.14 -39.95 -10.04
N PHE A 110 -10.01 -39.60 -9.42
CA PHE A 110 -8.71 -39.50 -10.08
C PHE A 110 -7.64 -40.07 -9.16
N ASN A 111 -6.78 -40.94 -9.68
CA ASN A 111 -5.72 -41.60 -8.92
C ASN A 111 -6.21 -42.22 -7.59
N ASN A 112 -7.32 -42.97 -7.65
CA ASN A 112 -7.98 -43.61 -6.50
C ASN A 112 -8.45 -42.67 -5.38
N GLN A 113 -8.51 -41.35 -5.63
CA GLN A 113 -9.09 -40.36 -4.72
C GLN A 113 -10.34 -39.73 -5.33
N ILE A 114 -11.32 -39.41 -4.48
CA ILE A 114 -12.56 -38.75 -4.88
C ILE A 114 -12.39 -37.25 -4.67
N TYR A 115 -12.69 -36.48 -5.70
CA TYR A 115 -12.63 -35.02 -5.68
C TYR A 115 -14.01 -34.44 -5.98
N ASP A 116 -14.40 -33.46 -5.17
CA ASP A 116 -15.66 -32.76 -5.38
C ASP A 116 -15.55 -31.74 -6.52
N LEU A 117 -16.69 -31.50 -7.16
CA LEU A 117 -16.98 -30.38 -8.05
C LEU A 117 -18.26 -29.69 -7.58
N GLY A 118 -18.60 -28.56 -8.20
CA GLY A 118 -19.84 -27.86 -7.90
C GLY A 118 -19.68 -26.35 -7.88
N GLN A 119 -20.78 -25.66 -7.60
CA GLN A 119 -20.83 -24.20 -7.64
C GLN A 119 -19.91 -23.54 -6.60
N LYS A 120 -19.47 -24.28 -5.57
CA LYS A 120 -18.47 -23.82 -4.59
C LYS A 120 -17.13 -23.38 -5.20
N PHE A 121 -16.82 -23.84 -6.41
CA PHE A 121 -15.60 -23.47 -7.13
C PHE A 121 -15.78 -22.30 -8.09
N LEU A 122 -17.00 -21.79 -8.22
CA LEU A 122 -17.33 -20.65 -9.08
C LEU A 122 -17.66 -19.41 -8.25
N VAL A 123 -17.60 -18.26 -8.88
CA VAL A 123 -18.09 -17.01 -8.29
C VAL A 123 -19.59 -17.13 -8.02
N ASN A 124 -20.03 -16.61 -6.88
CA ASN A 124 -21.44 -16.57 -6.51
C ASN A 124 -21.90 -15.12 -6.31
N VAL A 125 -22.55 -14.57 -7.34
CA VAL A 125 -23.26 -13.29 -7.29
C VAL A 125 -24.77 -13.57 -7.18
N PRO A 126 -25.48 -12.93 -6.23
CA PRO A 126 -26.93 -13.06 -6.11
C PRO A 126 -27.65 -12.69 -7.42
N GLY A 127 -28.63 -13.50 -7.83
CA GLY A 127 -29.45 -13.21 -9.01
C GLY A 127 -30.31 -11.95 -8.87
N ASN A 128 -30.60 -11.52 -7.64
CA ASN A 128 -31.24 -10.24 -7.34
C ASN A 128 -30.32 -9.39 -6.45
N LEU A 129 -29.90 -8.22 -6.96
CA LEU A 129 -29.01 -7.31 -6.27
C LEU A 129 -29.62 -6.77 -4.96
N LEU A 130 -30.94 -6.66 -4.87
CA LEU A 130 -31.61 -6.20 -3.65
C LEU A 130 -31.38 -7.14 -2.46
N ASN A 131 -31.15 -8.43 -2.72
CA ASN A 131 -30.83 -9.41 -1.66
C ASN A 131 -29.43 -9.20 -1.08
N ALA A 132 -28.56 -8.45 -1.77
CA ALA A 132 -27.24 -8.08 -1.27
C ALA A 132 -27.26 -6.81 -0.41
N VAL A 133 -28.37 -6.05 -0.40
CA VAL A 133 -28.49 -4.82 0.39
C VAL A 133 -28.75 -5.20 1.83
N THR A 134 -27.81 -4.84 2.71
CA THR A 134 -27.97 -4.98 4.17
C THR A 134 -27.94 -3.60 4.82
N LEU A 135 -28.84 -3.38 5.78
CA LEU A 135 -28.84 -2.14 6.55
C LEU A 135 -27.83 -2.24 7.70
N PRO A 136 -27.23 -1.11 8.11
CA PRO A 136 -26.23 -1.10 9.16
C PRO A 136 -26.85 -1.46 10.51
N ASP A 137 -26.25 -2.43 11.19
CA ASP A 137 -26.55 -2.75 12.59
C ASP A 137 -25.54 -2.03 13.51
N PHE A 138 -26.06 -1.14 14.36
CA PHE A 138 -25.25 -0.35 15.29
C PHE A 138 -24.99 -1.07 16.63
N SER A 139 -25.55 -2.26 16.85
CA SER A 139 -25.35 -3.06 18.07
C SER A 139 -23.87 -3.33 18.37
N GLY A 140 -23.05 -3.47 17.32
CA GLY A 140 -21.63 -3.78 17.41
C GLY A 140 -20.70 -2.59 17.67
N VAL A 141 -21.19 -1.34 17.59
CA VAL A 141 -20.31 -0.15 17.58
C VAL A 141 -19.51 0.02 18.87
N THR A 142 -20.10 -0.31 20.02
CA THR A 142 -19.43 -0.18 21.33
C THR A 142 -18.66 -1.42 21.73
N THR A 143 -18.73 -2.50 20.94
CA THR A 143 -17.99 -3.73 21.23
C THR A 143 -16.50 -3.53 20.98
N GLU A 144 -15.65 -4.26 21.72
CA GLU A 144 -14.20 -4.23 21.50
C GLU A 144 -13.85 -4.54 20.04
N THR A 145 -14.54 -5.50 19.44
CA THR A 145 -14.33 -5.90 18.04
C THR A 145 -14.73 -4.79 17.08
N GLY A 146 -15.90 -4.16 17.27
CA GLY A 146 -16.36 -3.04 16.46
C GLY A 146 -15.42 -1.85 16.51
N ILE A 147 -14.99 -1.45 17.71
CA ILE A 147 -14.01 -0.36 17.89
C ILE A 147 -12.68 -0.72 17.23
N LYS A 148 -12.16 -1.94 17.47
CA LYS A 148 -10.89 -2.42 16.90
C LYS A 148 -10.89 -2.30 15.37
N TYR A 149 -11.89 -2.85 14.69
CA TYR A 149 -11.93 -2.84 13.22
C TYR A 149 -12.28 -1.47 12.63
N THR A 150 -13.11 -0.67 13.31
CA THR A 150 -13.40 0.71 12.88
C THR A 150 -12.13 1.56 12.87
N VAL A 151 -11.36 1.53 13.96
CA VAL A 151 -10.07 2.24 14.05
C VAL A 151 -9.08 1.69 13.02
N LEU A 152 -9.03 0.37 12.85
CA LEU A 152 -8.16 -0.27 11.88
C LEU A 152 -8.44 0.20 10.45
N PHE A 153 -9.69 0.11 9.98
CA PHE A 153 -10.06 0.54 8.64
C PHE A 153 -9.91 2.04 8.44
N ALA A 154 -10.19 2.86 9.47
CA ALA A 154 -9.97 4.30 9.41
C ALA A 154 -8.48 4.65 9.21
N ILE A 155 -7.59 4.00 9.96
CA ILE A 155 -6.14 4.22 9.85
C ILE A 155 -5.62 3.74 8.49
N ILE A 156 -5.91 2.49 8.10
CA ILE A 156 -5.44 1.92 6.83
C ILE A 156 -5.99 2.72 5.66
N GLY A 157 -7.31 2.95 5.62
CA GLY A 157 -7.96 3.69 4.54
C GLY A 157 -7.41 5.11 4.41
N SER A 158 -7.09 5.76 5.53
CA SER A 158 -6.47 7.10 5.51
C SER A 158 -5.02 7.08 5.02
N LEU A 159 -4.24 6.07 5.42
CA LEU A 159 -2.85 5.89 4.98
C LEU A 159 -2.81 5.62 3.47
N GLU A 160 -3.55 4.62 3.02
CA GLU A 160 -3.64 4.23 1.60
C GLU A 160 -4.20 5.36 0.75
N GLY A 161 -5.22 6.08 1.23
CA GLY A 161 -5.76 7.26 0.55
C GLY A 161 -4.70 8.33 0.32
N ILE A 162 -3.91 8.67 1.35
CA ILE A 162 -2.84 9.67 1.24
C ILE A 162 -1.70 9.21 0.34
N LEU A 163 -1.29 7.95 0.45
CA LEU A 163 -0.21 7.39 -0.38
C LEU A 163 -0.63 7.34 -1.84
N SER A 164 -1.86 6.89 -2.10
CA SER A 164 -2.45 6.84 -3.44
C SER A 164 -2.57 8.24 -4.03
N ALA A 165 -3.16 9.20 -3.32
CA ALA A 165 -3.28 10.58 -3.78
C ALA A 165 -1.93 11.18 -4.16
N LYS A 166 -0.88 10.96 -3.34
CA LYS A 166 0.46 11.45 -3.65
C LYS A 166 1.14 10.76 -4.83
N ALA A 167 0.95 9.45 -4.97
CA ALA A 167 1.48 8.70 -6.10
C ALA A 167 0.85 9.21 -7.41
N ILE A 168 -0.47 9.41 -7.40
CA ILE A 168 -1.23 9.94 -8.53
C ILE A 168 -0.85 11.40 -8.84
N ASP A 169 -0.77 12.27 -7.85
CA ASP A 169 -0.27 13.65 -8.00
C ASP A 169 1.16 13.71 -8.60
N GLY A 170 1.95 12.64 -8.47
CA GLY A 170 3.30 12.53 -8.99
C GLY A 170 3.37 12.13 -10.46
N ILE A 171 2.36 11.41 -10.96
CA ILE A 171 2.27 10.95 -12.35
C ILE A 171 1.23 11.71 -13.17
N ASP A 172 0.50 12.64 -12.55
CA ASP A 172 -0.54 13.44 -13.19
C ASP A 172 0.04 14.36 -14.28
N PRO A 173 -0.33 14.21 -15.57
CA PRO A 173 0.21 15.01 -16.67
C PRO A 173 -0.08 16.50 -16.55
N TRP A 174 -1.15 16.87 -15.84
CA TRP A 174 -1.56 18.26 -15.62
C TRP A 174 -0.97 18.86 -14.34
N GLY A 175 -0.15 18.11 -13.59
CA GLY A 175 0.54 18.60 -12.39
C GLY A 175 -0.39 19.05 -11.27
N ARG A 176 -1.63 18.53 -11.22
CA ARG A 176 -2.62 18.90 -10.19
C ARG A 176 -2.16 18.38 -8.83
N LYS A 177 -2.63 19.03 -7.77
CA LYS A 177 -2.31 18.67 -6.39
C LYS A 177 -3.57 18.42 -5.59
N THR A 178 -3.58 17.30 -4.88
CA THR A 178 -4.69 16.86 -4.07
C THR A 178 -4.67 17.57 -2.71
N ASN A 179 -5.82 18.12 -2.32
CA ASN A 179 -6.03 18.51 -0.93
C ASN A 179 -6.38 17.26 -0.12
N LEU A 180 -5.38 16.73 0.58
CA LEU A 180 -5.50 15.46 1.32
C LEU A 180 -6.60 15.47 2.39
N ASP A 181 -6.87 16.61 3.03
CA ASP A 181 -7.91 16.65 4.07
C ASP A 181 -9.32 16.61 3.45
N ARG A 182 -9.51 17.24 2.28
CA ARG A 182 -10.75 17.13 1.50
C ARG A 182 -10.95 15.73 0.93
N ASP A 183 -9.88 15.10 0.45
CA ASP A 183 -9.92 13.73 -0.10
C ASP A 183 -10.29 12.69 0.96
N LEU A 184 -9.70 12.78 2.15
CA LEU A 184 -10.04 11.91 3.28
C LEU A 184 -11.48 12.12 3.74
N LEU A 185 -11.96 13.37 3.82
CA LEU A 185 -13.34 13.67 4.16
C LEU A 185 -14.32 13.07 3.13
N ALA A 186 -14.04 13.25 1.83
CA ALA A 186 -14.85 12.69 0.76
C ALA A 186 -14.90 11.16 0.82
N THR A 187 -13.77 10.51 1.07
CA THR A 187 -13.68 9.05 1.24
C THR A 187 -14.46 8.57 2.47
N GLY A 188 -14.39 9.30 3.58
CA GLY A 188 -15.18 9.01 4.79
C GLY A 188 -16.69 9.10 4.54
N ILE A 189 -17.15 10.14 3.84
CA ILE A 189 -18.56 10.31 3.45
C ILE A 189 -18.97 9.17 2.51
N ALA A 190 -18.17 8.85 1.49
CA ALA A 190 -18.46 7.78 0.54
C ALA A 190 -18.55 6.41 1.24
N ASN A 191 -17.64 6.10 2.15
CA ASN A 191 -17.68 4.87 2.94
C ASN A 191 -18.90 4.79 3.86
N THR A 192 -19.29 5.92 4.45
CA THR A 192 -20.51 5.99 5.28
C THR A 192 -21.75 5.69 4.44
N LEU A 193 -21.86 6.29 3.25
CA LEU A 193 -22.96 6.03 2.31
C LEU A 193 -22.96 4.58 1.80
N SER A 194 -21.79 4.02 1.50
CA SER A 194 -21.62 2.63 1.09
C SER A 194 -22.09 1.66 2.19
N ALA A 195 -21.76 1.95 3.45
CA ALA A 195 -22.17 1.12 4.58
C ALA A 195 -23.69 1.07 4.80
N PHE A 196 -24.45 2.11 4.41
CA PHE A 196 -25.91 2.09 4.51
C PHE A 196 -26.60 1.05 3.64
N ILE A 197 -25.91 0.53 2.63
CA ILE A 197 -26.40 -0.52 1.73
C ILE A 197 -25.60 -1.82 1.87
N GLY A 198 -24.83 -1.98 2.95
CA GLY A 198 -24.05 -3.19 3.20
C GLY A 198 -22.71 -3.24 2.47
N GLY A 199 -22.27 -2.12 1.91
CA GLY A 199 -21.03 -2.03 1.17
C GLY A 199 -19.80 -2.18 2.07
N LEU A 200 -18.76 -2.81 1.52
CA LEU A 200 -17.46 -2.93 2.19
C LEU A 200 -16.71 -1.60 2.18
N PRO A 201 -15.81 -1.36 3.15
CA PRO A 201 -14.93 -0.18 3.14
C PRO A 201 -14.13 -0.08 1.84
N MET A 202 -14.22 1.08 1.20
CA MET A 202 -13.52 1.42 -0.04
C MET A 202 -12.29 2.28 0.26
N ILE A 203 -11.27 2.11 -0.58
CA ILE A 203 -10.02 2.88 -0.56
C ILE A 203 -9.70 3.41 -1.95
N SER A 204 -8.86 4.44 -2.01
CA SER A 204 -8.24 4.88 -3.25
C SER A 204 -7.24 3.84 -3.75
N GLU A 205 -7.18 3.64 -5.08
CA GLU A 205 -6.37 2.58 -5.68
C GLU A 205 -5.52 3.13 -6.84
N ILE A 206 -4.20 2.88 -6.76
CA ILE A 206 -3.19 3.50 -7.64
C ILE A 206 -3.26 2.93 -9.06
N VAL A 207 -3.44 1.61 -9.22
CA VAL A 207 -3.34 0.95 -10.53
C VAL A 207 -4.49 1.35 -11.46
N ARG A 208 -5.73 1.42 -10.98
CA ARG A 208 -6.91 1.89 -11.70
C ARG A 208 -6.83 3.38 -11.97
N SER A 209 -6.34 4.16 -11.01
CA SER A 209 -6.15 5.60 -11.20
C SER A 209 -5.09 5.87 -12.28
N LYS A 210 -3.99 5.12 -12.28
CA LYS A 210 -2.98 5.14 -13.35
C LYS A 210 -3.57 4.71 -14.68
N ALA A 211 -4.35 3.63 -14.72
CA ALA A 211 -5.01 3.19 -15.95
C ALA A 211 -5.97 4.27 -16.51
N ASN A 212 -6.70 4.98 -15.65
CA ASN A 212 -7.52 6.12 -16.07
C ASN A 212 -6.66 7.23 -16.71
N ILE A 213 -5.54 7.59 -16.09
CA ILE A 213 -4.60 8.59 -16.63
C ILE A 213 -4.00 8.12 -17.97
N ASP A 214 -3.54 6.88 -18.04
CA ASP A 214 -2.96 6.27 -19.24
C ASP A 214 -3.97 6.25 -20.41
N ASN A 215 -5.27 6.15 -20.11
CA ASN A 215 -6.37 6.24 -21.08
C ASN A 215 -6.90 7.67 -21.29
N GLY A 216 -6.20 8.70 -20.80
CA GLY A 216 -6.51 10.11 -21.06
C GLY A 216 -7.68 10.68 -20.23
N ALA A 217 -8.11 10.00 -19.17
CA ALA A 217 -9.15 10.51 -18.29
C ALA A 217 -8.72 11.80 -17.60
N LYS A 218 -9.59 12.83 -17.67
CA LYS A 218 -9.28 14.18 -17.14
C LYS A 218 -10.12 14.57 -15.94
N THR A 219 -11.32 14.01 -15.80
CA THR A 219 -12.35 14.46 -14.85
C THR A 219 -12.84 13.33 -13.96
N ARG A 220 -13.51 13.69 -12.85
CA ARG A 220 -14.16 12.74 -11.93
C ARG A 220 -15.21 11.84 -12.58
N PHE A 221 -15.71 12.20 -13.76
CA PHE A 221 -16.69 11.38 -14.49
C PHE A 221 -16.11 10.01 -14.88
N ALA A 222 -14.79 9.87 -15.04
CA ALA A 222 -14.19 8.56 -15.30
C ALA A 222 -14.51 7.55 -14.18
N ASN A 223 -14.45 7.98 -12.92
CA ASN A 223 -14.79 7.12 -11.77
C ASN A 223 -16.30 6.85 -11.71
N PHE A 224 -17.13 7.84 -12.02
CA PHE A 224 -18.59 7.66 -12.09
C PHE A 224 -18.97 6.61 -13.15
N TYR A 225 -18.47 6.75 -14.37
CA TYR A 225 -18.74 5.79 -15.45
C TYR A 225 -18.18 4.41 -15.14
N HIS A 226 -16.99 4.32 -14.53
CA HIS A 226 -16.44 3.04 -14.08
C HIS A 226 -17.38 2.33 -13.08
N GLY A 227 -17.84 3.03 -12.05
CA GLY A 227 -18.81 2.49 -11.09
C GLY A 227 -20.14 2.12 -11.73
N MET A 228 -20.64 2.96 -12.64
CA MET A 228 -21.87 2.70 -13.39
C MET A 228 -21.76 1.43 -14.27
N PHE A 229 -20.66 1.25 -14.98
CA PHE A 229 -20.44 0.04 -15.78
C PHE A 229 -20.32 -1.22 -14.91
N LEU A 230 -19.66 -1.12 -13.75
CA LEU A 230 -19.63 -2.23 -12.79
C LEU A 230 -21.04 -2.60 -12.31
N LEU A 231 -21.87 -1.62 -11.98
CA LEU A 231 -23.25 -1.84 -11.57
C LEU A 231 -24.06 -2.50 -12.69
N ILE A 232 -23.93 -2.02 -13.94
CA ILE A 232 -24.60 -2.60 -15.11
C ILE A 232 -24.18 -4.06 -15.30
N CYS A 233 -22.88 -4.38 -15.22
CA CYS A 233 -22.41 -5.75 -15.36
C CYS A 233 -22.98 -6.68 -14.28
N VAL A 234 -22.93 -6.25 -13.01
CA VAL A 234 -23.45 -7.07 -11.90
C VAL A 234 -24.97 -7.26 -12.01
N ALA A 235 -25.70 -6.24 -12.50
CA ALA A 235 -27.15 -6.31 -12.64
C ALA A 235 -27.63 -7.12 -13.86
N LEU A 236 -26.94 -7.03 -15.01
CA LEU A 236 -27.42 -7.59 -16.28
C LEU A 236 -26.82 -8.95 -16.63
N ILE A 237 -25.60 -9.28 -16.17
CA ILE A 237 -24.90 -10.49 -16.58
C ILE A 237 -24.43 -11.40 -15.41
N PRO A 238 -25.21 -11.59 -14.33
CA PRO A 238 -24.82 -12.50 -13.23
C PRO A 238 -24.63 -13.94 -13.72
N GLY A 239 -25.40 -14.38 -14.74
CA GLY A 239 -25.26 -15.72 -15.33
C GLY A 239 -23.90 -15.98 -16.00
N VAL A 240 -23.22 -14.93 -16.48
CA VAL A 240 -21.85 -15.05 -17.02
C VAL A 240 -20.82 -14.93 -15.90
N ILE A 241 -21.04 -14.01 -14.95
CA ILE A 241 -20.13 -13.81 -13.80
C ILE A 241 -20.04 -15.09 -12.96
N ASN A 242 -21.17 -15.77 -12.76
CA ASN A 242 -21.23 -17.01 -11.97
C ASN A 242 -20.60 -18.23 -12.66
N GLN A 243 -20.08 -18.08 -13.89
CA GLN A 243 -19.29 -19.12 -14.57
C GLN A 243 -17.79 -18.96 -14.32
N ILE A 244 -17.36 -17.86 -13.69
CA ILE A 244 -15.94 -17.58 -13.45
C ILE A 244 -15.40 -18.52 -12.36
N PRO A 245 -14.38 -19.35 -12.65
CA PRO A 245 -13.76 -20.19 -11.62
C PRO A 245 -13.02 -19.34 -10.59
N LEU A 246 -13.19 -19.64 -9.31
CA LEU A 246 -12.48 -18.98 -8.21
C LEU A 246 -10.97 -19.16 -8.33
N ALA A 247 -10.51 -20.31 -8.82
CA ALA A 247 -9.09 -20.58 -9.06
C ALA A 247 -8.46 -19.57 -10.05
N ALA A 248 -9.25 -19.06 -11.01
CA ALA A 248 -8.82 -18.05 -11.98
C ALA A 248 -8.58 -16.68 -11.32
N LEU A 249 -9.49 -16.29 -10.43
CA LEU A 249 -9.36 -15.06 -9.65
C LEU A 249 -8.24 -15.17 -8.62
N ALA A 250 -8.10 -16.34 -7.99
CA ALA A 250 -7.01 -16.64 -7.07
C ALA A 250 -5.65 -16.51 -7.75
N ALA A 251 -5.48 -17.00 -8.98
CA ALA A 251 -4.26 -16.81 -9.77
C ALA A 251 -3.92 -15.33 -9.99
N LEU A 252 -4.91 -14.51 -10.35
CA LEU A 252 -4.71 -13.07 -10.48
C LEU A 252 -4.27 -12.45 -9.14
N LEU A 253 -4.92 -12.84 -8.04
CA LEU A 253 -4.61 -12.32 -6.71
C LEU A 253 -3.21 -12.75 -6.24
N VAL A 254 -2.79 -13.99 -6.50
CA VAL A 254 -1.43 -14.47 -6.20
C VAL A 254 -0.39 -13.64 -6.95
N VAL A 255 -0.60 -13.34 -8.23
CA VAL A 255 0.31 -12.47 -9.00
C VAL A 255 0.34 -11.04 -8.43
N THR A 256 -0.82 -10.49 -8.06
CA THR A 256 -0.85 -9.16 -7.44
C THR A 256 -0.17 -9.14 -6.07
N GLY A 257 -0.37 -10.18 -5.26
CA GLY A 257 0.29 -10.34 -3.97
C GLY A 257 1.81 -10.45 -4.13
N PHE A 258 2.28 -11.18 -5.15
CA PHE A 258 3.70 -11.26 -5.48
C PHE A 258 4.30 -9.91 -5.89
N ARG A 259 3.55 -9.09 -6.63
CA ARG A 259 3.99 -7.73 -6.99
C ARG A 259 4.10 -6.82 -5.77
N LEU A 260 3.17 -6.93 -4.82
CA LEU A 260 3.21 -6.17 -3.56
C LEU A 260 4.36 -6.63 -2.64
N ALA A 261 4.63 -7.93 -2.59
CA ALA A 261 5.71 -8.54 -1.81
C ALA A 261 6.94 -8.87 -2.67
N SER A 262 7.22 -8.06 -3.69
CA SER A 262 8.24 -8.40 -4.68
C SER A 262 9.64 -8.52 -4.05
N PRO A 263 10.47 -9.50 -4.45
CA PRO A 263 11.83 -9.61 -3.95
C PRO A 263 12.66 -8.34 -4.18
N GLN A 264 12.38 -7.61 -5.26
CA GLN A 264 13.01 -6.32 -5.56
C GLN A 264 12.74 -5.28 -4.47
N GLU A 265 11.57 -5.31 -3.83
CA GLU A 265 11.24 -4.40 -2.73
C GLU A 265 12.13 -4.64 -1.51
N PHE A 266 12.34 -5.92 -1.15
CA PHE A 266 13.24 -6.29 -0.05
C PHE A 266 14.67 -5.80 -0.31
N VAL A 267 15.16 -5.98 -1.54
CA VAL A 267 16.49 -5.49 -1.95
C VAL A 267 16.56 -3.97 -1.93
N THR A 268 15.50 -3.28 -2.37
CA THR A 268 15.43 -1.81 -2.39
C THR A 268 15.51 -1.26 -0.97
N VAL A 269 14.67 -1.75 -0.05
CA VAL A 269 14.69 -1.29 1.35
C VAL A 269 16.01 -1.64 2.04
N TYR A 270 16.60 -2.81 1.73
CA TYR A 270 17.92 -3.16 2.24
C TYR A 270 19.01 -2.16 1.80
N ARG A 271 18.99 -1.74 0.52
CA ARG A 271 19.90 -0.73 -0.02
C ARG A 271 19.69 0.67 0.58
N GLU A 272 18.50 0.98 1.08
CA GLU A 272 18.25 2.23 1.80
C GLU A 272 18.91 2.26 3.19
N GLY A 273 19.26 1.10 3.75
CA GLY A 273 20.03 0.96 4.97
C GLY A 273 19.49 -0.08 5.95
N ILE A 274 20.38 -0.66 6.75
CA ILE A 274 20.06 -1.78 7.64
C ILE A 274 18.95 -1.45 8.65
N ASP A 275 18.89 -0.22 9.16
CA ASP A 275 17.82 0.20 10.08
C ASP A 275 16.44 0.15 9.44
N GLN A 276 16.34 0.63 8.19
CA GLN A 276 15.08 0.61 7.45
C GLN A 276 14.67 -0.83 7.18
N PHE A 277 15.64 -1.68 6.82
CA PHE A 277 15.40 -3.11 6.62
C PHE A 277 14.90 -3.81 7.89
N ILE A 278 15.49 -3.53 9.06
CA ILE A 278 15.03 -4.08 10.35
C ILE A 278 13.60 -3.64 10.65
N ILE A 279 13.27 -2.35 10.46
CA ILE A 279 11.90 -1.84 10.64
C ILE A 279 10.93 -2.54 9.68
N PHE A 280 11.32 -2.70 8.41
CA PHE A 280 10.52 -3.35 7.38
C PHE A 280 10.24 -4.82 7.71
N VAL A 281 11.26 -5.62 7.99
CA VAL A 281 11.11 -7.05 8.32
C VAL A 281 10.37 -7.25 9.63
N SER A 282 10.64 -6.45 10.67
CA SER A 282 9.91 -6.55 11.95
C SER A 282 8.43 -6.23 11.79
N THR A 283 8.09 -5.27 10.94
CA THR A 283 6.69 -5.00 10.57
C THR A 283 6.08 -6.24 9.90
N ILE A 284 6.79 -6.85 8.95
CA ILE A 284 6.29 -8.03 8.24
C ILE A 284 5.99 -9.19 9.19
N LEU A 285 6.97 -9.54 10.02
CA LEU A 285 6.83 -10.62 11.00
C LEU A 285 5.72 -10.31 12.01
N GLY A 286 5.64 -9.07 12.49
CA GLY A 286 4.59 -8.63 13.40
C GLY A 286 3.20 -8.78 12.80
N VAL A 287 3.00 -8.37 11.54
CA VAL A 287 1.72 -8.50 10.85
C VAL A 287 1.34 -9.97 10.64
N LEU A 288 2.27 -10.79 10.15
CA LEU A 288 2.00 -12.21 9.85
C LEU A 288 1.71 -13.03 11.10
N ALA A 289 2.38 -12.72 12.22
CA ALA A 289 2.19 -13.43 13.49
C ALA A 289 0.98 -12.94 14.29
N THR A 290 0.49 -11.73 14.03
CA THR A 290 -0.60 -11.12 14.82
C THR A 290 -1.69 -10.56 13.92
N ASP A 291 -1.74 -9.25 13.76
CA ASP A 291 -2.64 -8.55 12.87
C ASP A 291 -1.97 -7.28 12.32
N LEU A 292 -2.63 -6.65 11.36
CA LEU A 292 -2.10 -5.49 10.66
C LEU A 292 -1.80 -4.30 11.61
N LEU A 293 -2.64 -4.08 12.62
CA LEU A 293 -2.48 -2.96 13.56
C LEU A 293 -1.28 -3.17 14.48
N LYS A 294 -1.20 -4.36 15.07
CA LYS A 294 -0.11 -4.74 15.96
C LYS A 294 1.22 -4.77 15.21
N GLY A 295 1.25 -5.32 13.99
CA GLY A 295 2.45 -5.31 13.16
C GLY A 295 2.94 -3.90 12.82
N LEU A 296 2.03 -2.98 12.48
CA LEU A 296 2.38 -1.58 12.26
C LEU A 296 2.91 -0.91 13.54
N ALA A 297 2.28 -1.17 14.69
CA ALA A 297 2.73 -0.67 15.98
C ALA A 297 4.13 -1.19 16.34
N ILE A 298 4.43 -2.46 16.06
CA ILE A 298 5.76 -3.06 16.21
C ILE A 298 6.78 -2.32 15.34
N GLY A 299 6.49 -2.09 14.04
CA GLY A 299 7.38 -1.35 13.14
C GLY A 299 7.68 0.08 13.62
N ILE A 300 6.66 0.78 14.14
CA ILE A 300 6.83 2.11 14.73
C ILE A 300 7.67 2.03 16.01
N GLY A 301 7.40 1.07 16.88
CA GLY A 301 8.17 0.83 18.11
C GLY A 301 9.64 0.55 17.84
N VAL A 302 9.94 -0.34 16.89
CA VAL A 302 11.31 -0.66 16.46
C VAL A 302 12.02 0.58 15.95
N ARG A 303 11.36 1.43 15.15
CA ARG A 303 11.95 2.70 14.74
C ARG A 303 12.30 3.59 15.93
N ILE A 304 11.41 3.70 16.91
CA ILE A 304 11.64 4.52 18.11
C ILE A 304 12.84 3.99 18.89
N VAL A 305 12.94 2.66 19.07
CA VAL A 305 14.08 2.02 19.74
C VAL A 305 15.39 2.28 19.01
N ILE A 306 15.44 2.05 17.69
CA ILE A 306 16.63 2.33 16.86
C ILE A 306 17.03 3.80 16.97
N HIS A 307 16.06 4.71 16.96
CA HIS A 307 16.29 6.14 17.10
C HIS A 307 17.01 6.49 18.42
N PHE A 308 16.59 5.88 19.55
CA PHE A 308 17.29 6.06 20.82
C PHE A 308 18.68 5.43 20.85
N ILE A 309 18.84 4.21 20.32
CA ILE A 309 20.15 3.52 20.27
C ILE A 309 21.18 4.34 19.47
N ARG A 310 20.75 5.02 18.40
CA ARG A 310 21.60 5.89 17.58
C ARG A 310 21.84 7.28 18.18
N GLY A 311 21.50 7.48 19.46
CA GLY A 311 21.75 8.74 20.18
C GLY A 311 20.77 9.86 19.80
N GLY A 312 19.62 9.53 19.23
CA GLY A 312 18.58 10.50 18.91
C GLY A 312 17.80 10.92 20.15
N GLY A 313 17.90 12.20 20.52
CA GLY A 313 17.01 12.80 21.54
C GLY A 313 15.60 13.03 21.00
N ILE A 314 14.59 13.06 21.87
CA ILE A 314 13.24 13.52 21.52
C ILE A 314 13.23 15.05 21.60
N PHE A 315 12.83 15.74 20.51
CA PHE A 315 12.63 17.20 20.43
C PHE A 315 13.79 18.11 20.87
N ASN A 316 14.97 17.56 21.15
CA ASN A 316 16.13 18.34 21.56
C ASN A 316 16.96 18.74 20.34
N LEU A 317 16.85 20.02 19.97
CA LEU A 317 17.82 20.66 19.09
C LEU A 317 19.02 21.06 19.95
N ASN A 318 20.10 20.29 19.88
CA ASN A 318 21.36 20.71 20.48
C ASN A 318 22.01 21.77 19.58
N ALA A 319 21.49 23.00 19.67
CA ALA A 319 21.94 24.16 18.92
C ALA A 319 22.57 25.18 19.86
N LYS A 320 23.79 25.61 19.55
CA LYS A 320 24.40 26.79 20.15
C LYS A 320 24.32 27.94 19.15
N ILE A 321 23.62 29.01 19.52
CA ILE A 321 23.53 30.23 18.70
C ILE A 321 24.73 31.10 19.04
N ILE A 322 25.54 31.41 18.03
CA ILE A 322 26.72 32.26 18.14
C ILE A 322 26.42 33.53 17.33
N PRO A 323 26.16 34.68 18.00
CA PRO A 323 26.03 35.95 17.30
C PRO A 323 27.39 36.36 16.74
N GLU A 324 27.39 36.80 15.48
CA GLU A 324 28.59 37.35 14.82
C GLU A 324 28.51 38.88 14.77
N ARG A 325 29.65 39.52 14.49
CA ARG A 325 29.81 40.98 14.54
C ARG A 325 29.00 41.72 13.46
N ASP A 326 28.65 41.06 12.35
CA ASP A 326 28.06 41.68 11.15
C ASP A 326 26.54 41.43 11.00
N GLN A 327 25.80 41.41 12.12
CA GLN A 327 24.38 41.01 12.17
C GLN A 327 24.09 39.58 11.64
N SER A 328 25.13 38.81 11.33
CA SER A 328 25.05 37.39 11.03
C SER A 328 24.91 36.56 12.31
N VAL A 329 24.30 35.39 12.16
CA VAL A 329 24.11 34.42 13.25
C VAL A 329 24.55 33.06 12.77
N THR A 330 25.47 32.45 13.51
CA THR A 330 25.86 31.06 13.29
C THR A 330 25.10 30.16 14.26
N ILE A 331 24.33 29.22 13.72
CA ILE A 331 23.65 28.17 14.50
C ILE A 331 24.52 26.93 14.42
N LEU A 332 25.29 26.66 15.48
CA LEU A 332 26.10 25.46 15.60
C LEU A 332 25.23 24.30 16.06
N LEU A 333 25.04 23.33 15.18
CA LEU A 333 24.26 22.13 15.42
C LEU A 333 25.17 20.99 15.85
N ARG A 334 24.83 20.34 16.97
CA ARG A 334 25.58 19.23 17.56
C ARG A 334 24.74 17.96 17.60
N GLY A 335 25.39 16.81 17.51
CA GLY A 335 24.71 15.51 17.59
C GLY A 335 23.94 15.17 16.32
N SER A 336 22.70 14.66 16.43
CA SER A 336 21.94 14.18 15.27
C SER A 336 20.85 15.17 14.85
N ILE A 337 20.90 15.66 13.62
CA ILE A 337 19.85 16.49 13.03
C ILE A 337 18.89 15.58 12.27
N ILE A 338 17.69 15.39 12.82
CA ILE A 338 16.65 14.54 12.23
C ILE A 338 15.32 15.29 12.13
N PHE A 339 14.31 14.66 11.53
CA PHE A 339 13.02 15.32 11.29
C PHE A 339 12.34 15.89 12.54
N SER A 340 12.51 15.30 13.73
CA SER A 340 11.96 15.87 14.98
C SER A 340 12.64 17.19 15.36
N SER A 341 13.96 17.30 15.13
CA SER A 341 14.75 18.52 15.35
C SER A 341 14.42 19.63 14.33
N TRP A 342 13.76 19.31 13.22
CA TRP A 342 13.35 20.30 12.22
C TRP A 342 12.34 21.31 12.76
N ILE A 343 11.43 20.91 13.64
CA ILE A 343 10.38 21.79 14.17
C ILE A 343 11.01 22.98 14.92
N PRO A 344 11.86 22.76 15.95
CA PRO A 344 12.54 23.86 16.62
C PRO A 344 13.54 24.60 15.72
N LEU A 345 14.25 23.91 14.81
CA LEU A 345 15.17 24.57 13.87
C LEU A 345 14.43 25.54 12.94
N ARG A 346 13.28 25.14 12.41
CA ARG A 346 12.43 25.99 11.56
C ARG A 346 11.95 27.23 12.32
N GLN A 347 11.59 27.10 13.61
CA GLN A 347 11.18 28.25 14.42
C GLN A 347 12.34 29.26 14.57
N GLN A 348 13.56 28.77 14.81
CA GLN A 348 14.75 29.64 14.85
C GLN A 348 15.03 30.30 13.51
N LEU A 349 15.03 29.55 12.41
CA LEU A 349 15.20 30.09 11.06
C LEU A 349 14.15 31.15 10.73
N GLN A 350 12.89 30.91 11.11
CA GLN A 350 11.80 31.87 10.89
C GLN A 350 11.96 33.15 11.71
N ARG A 351 12.47 33.05 12.94
CA ARG A 351 12.77 34.20 13.79
C ARG A 351 13.88 35.06 13.14
N PHE A 352 15.01 34.45 12.80
CA PHE A 352 16.12 35.20 12.20
C PHE A 352 15.80 35.74 10.80
N PHE A 353 14.96 35.04 10.05
CA PHE A 353 14.43 35.53 8.78
C PHE A 353 13.59 36.81 8.96
N LYS A 354 12.73 36.87 9.99
CA LYS A 354 11.97 38.09 10.31
C LYS A 354 12.86 39.23 10.80
N ASP A 355 13.92 38.90 11.53
CA ASP A 355 14.87 39.87 12.06
C ASP A 355 15.87 40.38 11.00
N GLY A 356 15.75 39.93 9.73
CA GLY A 356 16.62 40.38 8.62
C GLY A 356 18.07 39.93 8.74
N ARG A 357 18.36 38.86 9.49
CA ARG A 357 19.73 38.40 9.76
C ARG A 357 20.20 37.37 8.75
N ARG A 358 21.49 37.42 8.41
CA ARG A 358 22.16 36.33 7.67
C ARG A 358 22.39 35.15 8.60
N VAL A 359 22.16 33.93 8.13
CA VAL A 359 22.25 32.73 8.97
C VAL A 359 23.23 31.73 8.37
N THR A 360 24.15 31.24 9.20
CA THR A 360 25.04 30.12 8.86
C THR A 360 24.65 28.91 9.70
N LEU A 361 24.23 27.83 9.06
CA LEU A 361 24.00 26.55 9.73
C LEU A 361 25.31 25.76 9.76
N ASP A 362 25.94 25.67 10.92
CA ASP A 362 27.18 24.92 11.09
C ASP A 362 26.85 23.49 11.56
N ILE A 363 27.04 22.52 10.67
CA ILE A 363 26.76 21.10 10.91
C ILE A 363 28.05 20.28 11.10
N THR A 364 29.19 20.94 11.33
CA THR A 364 30.50 20.28 11.44
C THR A 364 30.62 19.29 12.61
N GLU A 365 29.89 19.53 13.70
CA GLU A 365 29.84 18.67 14.90
C GLU A 365 28.63 17.71 14.91
N THR A 366 27.98 17.53 13.77
CA THR A 366 26.84 16.60 13.65
C THR A 366 27.31 15.19 13.34
N LYS A 367 26.70 14.20 13.99
CA LYS A 367 26.95 12.77 13.78
C LYS A 367 26.07 12.17 12.67
N LEU A 368 24.88 12.72 12.49
CA LEU A 368 23.88 12.23 11.53
C LEU A 368 23.04 13.41 11.06
N VAL A 369 22.81 13.53 9.75
CA VAL A 369 21.88 14.49 9.18
C VAL A 369 20.87 13.76 8.29
N ASP A 370 19.59 13.83 8.64
CA ASP A 370 18.50 13.26 7.85
C ASP A 370 18.35 14.01 6.52
N ARG A 371 18.36 13.27 5.40
CA ARG A 371 18.20 13.81 4.04
C ARG A 371 16.91 14.64 3.88
N ARG A 372 15.84 14.31 4.61
CA ARG A 372 14.58 15.09 4.60
C ARG A 372 14.75 16.47 5.22
N VAL A 373 15.66 16.63 6.18
CA VAL A 373 15.95 17.92 6.79
C VAL A 373 16.78 18.76 5.83
N MET A 374 17.78 18.17 5.17
CA MET A 374 18.58 18.87 4.16
C MET A 374 17.74 19.41 3.01
N SER A 375 16.84 18.60 2.45
CA SER A 375 15.91 19.06 1.40
C SER A 375 15.09 20.27 1.83
N LYS A 376 14.62 20.31 3.09
CA LYS A 376 13.89 21.48 3.60
C LYS A 376 14.79 22.68 3.85
N ILE A 377 16.04 22.47 4.26
CA ILE A 377 17.02 23.55 4.39
C ILE A 377 17.26 24.20 3.02
N ASP A 378 17.35 23.42 1.95
CA ASP A 378 17.54 23.97 0.60
C ASP A 378 16.34 24.79 0.12
N ASP A 379 15.10 24.38 0.45
CA ASP A 379 13.90 25.20 0.23
C ASP A 379 13.99 26.54 0.99
N TRP A 380 14.51 26.51 2.22
CA TRP A 380 14.73 27.71 3.02
C TRP A 380 15.85 28.59 2.47
N LYS A 381 16.90 28.02 1.88
CA LYS A 381 17.96 28.80 1.22
C LYS A 381 17.41 29.63 0.08
N LYS A 382 16.54 29.04 -0.75
CA LYS A 382 15.84 29.75 -1.83
C LYS A 382 15.02 30.92 -1.28
N LYS A 383 14.25 30.66 -0.22
CA LYS A 383 13.42 31.69 0.44
C LYS A 383 14.24 32.85 1.02
N PHE A 384 15.37 32.56 1.65
CA PHE A 384 16.29 33.60 2.15
C PHE A 384 16.82 34.45 0.98
N LYS A 385 17.28 33.80 -0.10
CA LYS A 385 17.81 34.46 -1.30
C LYS A 385 16.79 35.38 -1.99
N GLU A 386 15.54 34.95 -2.10
CA GLU A 386 14.43 35.74 -2.67
C GLU A 386 14.16 37.05 -1.89
N ASN A 387 14.56 37.12 -0.61
CA ASN A 387 14.36 38.27 0.26
C ASN A 387 15.67 39.05 0.51
N GLY A 388 16.70 38.83 -0.29
CA GLY A 388 18.00 39.51 -0.17
C GLY A 388 18.83 39.10 1.04
N LEU A 389 18.48 37.99 1.69
CA LEU A 389 19.21 37.41 2.83
C LEU A 389 19.99 36.17 2.39
N GLU A 390 20.95 35.77 3.22
CA GLU A 390 21.78 34.60 2.96
C GLU A 390 21.58 33.53 4.04
N LEU A 391 21.33 32.29 3.60
CA LEU A 391 21.38 31.09 4.42
C LEU A 391 22.46 30.16 3.88
N SER A 392 23.55 30.00 4.61
CA SER A 392 24.66 29.12 4.23
C SER A 392 24.67 27.87 5.11
N VAL A 393 25.24 26.78 4.62
CA VAL A 393 25.45 25.54 5.40
C VAL A 393 26.94 25.25 5.40
N ARG A 394 27.55 25.25 6.57
CA ARG A 394 28.94 24.86 6.78
C ARG A 394 28.96 23.41 7.21
N ALA A 395 29.46 22.54 6.34
CA ALA A 395 29.61 21.11 6.61
C ALA A 395 31.09 20.76 6.82
N LYS A 396 31.36 19.70 7.58
CA LYS A 396 32.71 19.13 7.62
C LYS A 396 33.01 18.59 6.22
N MET A 397 34.05 19.12 5.58
CA MET A 397 34.53 18.68 4.27
C MET A 397 35.12 17.27 4.44
N THR A 398 34.24 16.29 4.47
CA THR A 398 34.60 14.89 4.27
C THR A 398 34.34 14.68 2.80
N SER A 399 35.40 14.56 2.00
CA SER A 399 35.31 14.01 0.65
C SER A 399 34.50 12.73 0.73
N ILE A 400 33.31 12.76 0.16
CA ILE A 400 32.59 11.53 -0.17
C ILE A 400 32.82 11.43 -1.68
N ASP A 401 33.94 10.81 -2.03
CA ASP A 401 34.02 10.10 -3.31
C ASP A 401 33.05 8.91 -3.21
N GLU A 402 32.23 8.81 -4.27
CA GLU A 402 31.41 7.68 -4.76
C GLU A 402 30.25 7.12 -3.90
#